data_AF-A0A9P7QNK9-F1
#
_entry.id   AF-A0A9P7QNK9-F1
#
_cell.length_a   1.000
_cell.length_b   1.000
_cell.length_c   1.000
_cell.angle_alpha   90.00
_cell.angle_beta   90.00
_cell.angle_gamma   90.00
#
_symmetry.space_group_name_H-M   'P 1'
#
loop_
_entity.id
_entity.type
_entity.pdbx_description
1 polymer ?
#
loop_
_entity_poly.entity_id
_entity_poly.type
_entity_poly.pdbx_seq_one_letter_code
_entity_poly.pdbx_strand_id
1 'polypeptide(L)'
;MLLQEDPAELIHDTMNTLNIQTDKFAVSRINEALSALQEARDLRMREVETSLKKLSRQLNTLTSQHAELTASTSSSDHASKIATLDTRKFRTAKAASDAEMEAERLAQQAADLTARLQELDMQGVEGDAAARRRDVVDDEILLRLKVYRSLGIDIERDGKDGEWTRAVVRNDGKGDVHVVNMDKKFSRYFYANYFWQTL
;
A
#
# COMPACT_ATOMS: atom_id res chain seq x y z
N MET A 1 7.70 76.40 -100.60
CA MET A 1 7.16 76.19 -99.25
C MET A 1 5.65 76.10 -99.41
N LEU A 2 4.96 74.97 -99.19
CA LEU A 2 5.01 74.19 -97.95
C LEU A 2 4.46 72.74 -98.05
N LEU A 3 4.43 72.09 -99.22
CA LEU A 3 4.10 70.64 -99.30
C LEU A 3 5.00 69.96 -100.34
N GLN A 4 5.84 69.03 -99.91
CA GLN A 4 6.80 68.30 -100.76
C GLN A 4 6.26 66.96 -101.30
N GLU A 5 5.03 66.56 -100.95
CA GLU A 5 4.40 65.31 -101.38
C GLU A 5 3.00 65.56 -101.96
N ASP A 6 2.58 64.73 -102.92
CA ASP A 6 1.23 64.74 -103.47
C ASP A 6 0.24 64.36 -102.35
N PRO A 7 -0.78 65.20 -102.04
CA PRO A 7 -1.75 64.91 -100.99
C PRO A 7 -2.46 63.55 -101.19
N ALA A 8 -2.59 63.06 -102.42
CA ALA A 8 -3.17 61.75 -102.69
C ALA A 8 -2.29 60.59 -102.18
N GLU A 9 -0.97 60.71 -102.31
CA GLU A 9 0.00 59.71 -101.81
C GLU A 9 0.01 59.68 -100.27
N LEU A 10 0.00 60.85 -99.62
CA LEU A 10 -0.07 60.96 -98.17
C LEU A 10 -1.36 60.34 -97.58
N ILE A 11 -2.50 60.51 -98.27
CA ILE A 11 -3.77 59.89 -97.87
C ILE A 11 -3.69 58.36 -98.01
N HIS A 12 -3.08 57.85 -99.08
CA HIS A 12 -2.90 56.41 -99.26
C HIS A 12 -1.94 55.80 -98.23
N ASP A 13 -0.82 56.47 -97.94
CA ASP A 13 0.14 56.01 -96.94
C ASP A 13 -0.43 56.03 -95.53
N THR A 14 -1.23 57.04 -95.18
CA THR A 14 -1.95 57.08 -93.90
C THR A 14 -3.02 56.00 -93.79
N MET A 15 -3.76 55.71 -94.88
CA MET A 15 -4.71 54.59 -94.91
C MET A 15 -4.01 53.23 -94.76
N ASN A 16 -2.85 53.04 -95.39
CA ASN A 16 -2.09 51.79 -95.30
C ASN A 16 -1.43 51.60 -93.92
N THR A 17 -1.03 52.71 -93.29
CA THR A 17 -0.43 52.70 -91.94
C THR A 17 -1.47 52.44 -90.85
N LEU A 18 -2.75 52.77 -91.10
CA LEU A 18 -3.85 52.57 -90.15
C LEU A 18 -4.27 51.09 -90.07
N ASN A 19 -3.65 50.31 -89.18
CA ASN A 19 -3.95 48.90 -89.02
C ASN A 19 -5.08 48.62 -88.00
N ILE A 20 -6.32 48.69 -88.49
CA ILE A 20 -7.53 48.42 -87.70
C ILE A 20 -7.56 47.00 -87.10
N GLN A 21 -6.95 46.01 -87.77
CA GLN A 21 -6.98 44.62 -87.29
C GLN A 21 -6.15 44.42 -86.03
N THR A 22 -5.00 45.09 -85.93
CA THR A 22 -4.16 45.05 -84.73
C THR A 22 -4.88 45.64 -83.52
N ASP A 23 -5.59 46.76 -83.71
CA ASP A 23 -6.38 47.38 -82.64
C ASP A 23 -7.55 46.51 -82.22
N LYS A 24 -8.25 45.89 -83.18
CA LYS A 24 -9.33 44.94 -82.90
C LYS A 24 -8.83 43.74 -82.10
N PHE A 25 -7.66 43.20 -82.45
CA PHE A 25 -7.02 42.12 -81.70
C PHE A 25 -6.61 42.56 -80.29
N ALA A 26 -6.06 43.77 -80.15
CA ALA A 26 -5.71 44.34 -78.85
C ALA A 26 -6.94 44.48 -77.94
N VAL A 27 -8.07 44.96 -78.47
CA VAL A 27 -9.34 45.06 -77.73
C VAL A 27 -9.85 43.68 -77.32
N SER A 28 -9.81 42.67 -78.20
CA SER A 28 -10.18 41.29 -77.85
C SER A 28 -9.34 40.76 -76.69
N ARG A 29 -8.01 40.94 -76.77
CA ARG A 29 -7.07 40.51 -75.72
C ARG A 29 -7.31 41.23 -74.40
N ILE A 30 -7.66 42.52 -74.42
CA ILE A 30 -8.01 43.28 -73.21
C ILE A 30 -9.29 42.72 -72.58
N ASN A 31 -10.30 42.39 -73.38
CA ASN A 31 -11.54 41.80 -72.86
C ASN A 31 -11.30 40.42 -72.24
N GLU A 32 -10.48 39.58 -72.87
CA GLU A 32 -10.08 38.28 -72.30
C GLU A 32 -9.33 38.47 -70.97
N ALA A 33 -8.38 39.41 -70.92
CA ALA A 33 -7.65 39.73 -69.69
C ALA A 33 -8.58 40.26 -68.58
N LEU A 34 -9.56 41.09 -68.92
CA LEU A 34 -10.56 41.59 -67.98
C LEU A 34 -11.45 40.46 -67.45
N SER A 35 -11.88 39.54 -68.32
CA SER A 35 -12.67 38.37 -67.91
C SER A 35 -11.88 37.48 -66.95
N ALA A 36 -10.63 37.15 -67.29
CA ALA A 36 -9.75 36.36 -66.42
C ALA A 36 -9.49 37.05 -65.07
N LEU A 37 -9.31 38.37 -65.07
CA LEU A 37 -9.12 39.14 -63.84
C LEU A 37 -10.38 39.17 -62.98
N GLN A 38 -11.56 39.24 -63.59
CA GLN A 38 -12.83 39.18 -62.87
C GLN A 38 -13.04 37.81 -62.23
N GLU A 39 -12.78 36.73 -62.95
CA GLU A 39 -12.85 35.36 -62.41
C GLU A 39 -11.88 35.15 -61.24
N ALA A 40 -10.64 35.62 -61.37
CA ALA A 40 -9.64 35.55 -60.30
C ALA A 40 -10.07 36.37 -59.07
N ARG A 41 -10.65 37.55 -59.28
CA ARG A 41 -11.20 38.37 -58.19
C ARG A 41 -12.36 37.68 -57.49
N ASP A 42 -13.28 37.10 -58.23
CA ASP A 42 -14.45 36.40 -57.66
C ASP A 42 -14.03 35.15 -56.89
N LEU A 43 -13.00 34.44 -57.34
CA LEU A 43 -12.42 33.33 -56.60
C LEU A 43 -11.80 33.82 -55.28
N ARG A 44 -10.99 34.87 -55.34
CA ARG A 44 -10.33 35.43 -54.15
C ARG A 44 -11.33 35.99 -53.15
N MET A 45 -12.40 36.63 -53.62
CA MET A 45 -13.47 37.15 -52.77
C MET A 45 -14.18 36.02 -52.02
N ARG A 46 -14.50 34.92 -52.72
CA ARG A 46 -15.09 33.72 -52.09
C ARG A 46 -14.18 33.09 -51.05
N GLU A 47 -12.87 33.02 -51.31
CA GLU A 47 -11.89 32.48 -50.36
C GLU A 47 -11.78 33.35 -49.09
N VAL A 48 -11.74 34.67 -49.26
CA VAL A 48 -11.70 35.60 -48.12
C VAL A 48 -13.01 35.54 -47.33
N GLU A 49 -14.16 35.48 -48.00
CA GLU A 49 -15.47 35.41 -47.34
C GLU A 49 -15.64 34.11 -46.54
N THR A 50 -15.22 32.97 -47.10
CA THR A 50 -15.23 31.68 -46.39
C THR A 50 -14.30 31.68 -45.18
N SER A 51 -13.11 32.24 -45.32
CA SER A 51 -12.16 32.43 -44.22
C SER A 51 -12.72 33.32 -43.12
N LEU A 52 -13.35 34.45 -43.49
CA LEU A 52 -13.99 35.37 -42.56
C LEU A 52 -15.15 34.72 -41.80
N LYS A 53 -16.00 33.95 -42.50
CA LYS A 53 -17.11 33.20 -41.87
C LYS A 53 -16.57 32.16 -40.87
N LYS A 54 -15.49 31.46 -41.21
CA LYS A 54 -14.85 30.50 -40.29
C LYS A 54 -14.31 31.21 -39.04
N LEU A 55 -13.58 32.30 -39.22
CA LEU A 55 -12.99 33.04 -38.11
C LEU A 55 -14.05 33.69 -37.22
N SER A 56 -15.12 34.22 -37.81
CA SER A 56 -16.28 34.75 -37.08
C SER A 56 -16.96 33.69 -36.22
N ARG A 57 -17.16 32.47 -36.74
CA ARG A 57 -17.69 31.35 -35.94
C ARG A 57 -16.77 30.99 -34.78
N GLN A 58 -15.45 30.90 -35.03
CA GLN A 58 -14.46 30.62 -33.98
C GLN A 58 -14.46 31.70 -32.89
N LEU A 59 -14.52 32.98 -33.27
CA LEU A 59 -14.59 34.09 -32.34
C LEU A 59 -15.85 34.03 -31.49
N ASN A 60 -17.00 33.71 -32.07
CA ASN A 60 -18.25 33.58 -31.32
C ASN A 60 -18.16 32.43 -30.31
N THR A 61 -17.60 31.28 -30.69
CA THR A 61 -17.39 30.15 -29.77
C THR A 61 -16.43 30.48 -28.63
N LEU A 62 -15.30 31.15 -28.94
CA LEU A 62 -14.34 31.54 -27.90
C LEU A 62 -14.91 32.60 -26.97
N THR A 63 -15.67 33.56 -27.50
CA THR A 63 -16.36 34.59 -26.70
C THR A 63 -17.40 33.96 -25.77
N SER A 64 -18.19 33.00 -26.25
CA SER A 64 -19.17 32.31 -25.40
C SER A 64 -18.49 31.49 -24.32
N GLN A 65 -17.42 30.76 -24.65
CA GLN A 65 -16.61 30.00 -23.67
C GLN A 65 -15.98 30.92 -22.63
N HIS A 66 -15.44 32.07 -23.05
CA HIS A 66 -14.87 33.05 -22.14
C HIS A 66 -15.93 33.62 -21.19
N ALA A 67 -17.11 33.96 -21.71
CA ALA A 67 -18.23 34.44 -20.91
C ALA A 67 -18.68 33.40 -19.88
N GLU A 68 -18.78 32.12 -20.28
CA GLU A 68 -19.10 31.01 -19.38
C GLU A 68 -18.03 30.78 -18.30
N LEU A 69 -16.75 30.81 -18.66
CA LEU A 69 -15.63 30.68 -17.72
C LEU A 69 -15.58 31.85 -16.73
N THR A 70 -15.84 33.07 -17.21
CA THR A 70 -15.87 34.27 -16.36
C THR A 70 -17.07 34.24 -15.43
N ALA A 71 -18.24 33.80 -15.91
CA ALA A 71 -19.45 33.68 -15.10
C ALA A 71 -19.35 32.55 -14.06
N SER A 72 -18.74 31.42 -14.41
CA SER A 72 -18.52 30.29 -13.50
C SER A 72 -17.44 30.55 -12.45
N THR A 73 -16.47 31.40 -12.78
CA THR A 73 -15.38 31.78 -11.86
C THR A 73 -15.67 33.14 -11.23
N SER A 74 -16.54 33.17 -10.23
CA SER A 74 -16.59 34.35 -9.36
C SER A 74 -15.26 34.39 -8.57
N SER A 75 -14.49 35.47 -8.71
CA SER A 75 -13.20 35.61 -8.03
C SER A 75 -13.32 35.48 -6.50
N SER A 76 -14.49 35.78 -5.96
CA SER A 76 -14.83 35.63 -4.54
C SER A 76 -15.00 34.15 -4.15
N ASP A 77 -15.69 33.35 -4.97
CA ASP A 77 -15.85 31.91 -4.72
C ASP A 77 -14.52 31.18 -4.82
N HIS A 78 -13.66 31.57 -5.77
CA HIS A 78 -12.32 31.01 -5.88
C HIS A 78 -11.46 31.32 -4.63
N ALA A 79 -11.44 32.58 -4.17
CA ALA A 79 -10.69 32.97 -2.97
C ALA A 79 -11.20 32.25 -1.71
N SER A 80 -12.52 32.14 -1.53
CA SER A 80 -13.10 31.40 -0.41
C SER A 80 -12.80 29.90 -0.46
N LYS A 81 -12.76 29.31 -1.66
CA LYS A 81 -12.40 27.90 -1.87
C LYS A 81 -10.93 27.64 -1.57
N ILE A 82 -10.03 28.55 -1.94
CA ILE A 82 -8.62 28.48 -1.55
C ILE A 82 -8.49 28.53 -0.04
N ALA A 83 -9.12 29.51 0.62
CA ALA A 83 -9.02 29.64 2.09
C ALA A 83 -9.56 28.40 2.83
N THR A 84 -10.63 27.78 2.34
CA THR A 84 -11.15 26.53 2.92
C THR A 84 -10.21 25.34 2.66
N LEU A 85 -9.59 25.25 1.48
CA LEU A 85 -8.59 24.23 1.19
C LEU A 85 -7.34 24.39 2.05
N ASP A 86 -6.86 25.62 2.26
CA ASP A 86 -5.71 25.91 3.13
C ASP A 86 -6.00 25.54 4.58
N THR A 87 -7.20 25.85 5.07
CA THR A 87 -7.63 25.44 6.41
C THR A 87 -7.68 23.91 6.53
N ARG A 88 -8.17 23.19 5.52
CA ARG A 88 -8.19 21.73 5.49
C ARG A 88 -6.77 21.16 5.45
N LYS A 89 -5.90 21.70 4.60
CA LYS A 89 -4.50 21.32 4.51
C LYS A 89 -3.81 21.45 5.86
N PHE A 90 -4.00 22.56 6.57
CA PHE A 90 -3.42 22.76 7.89
C PHE A 90 -3.97 21.79 8.94
N ARG A 91 -5.30 21.55 8.94
CA ARG A 91 -5.91 20.57 9.85
C ARG A 91 -5.43 19.14 9.60
N THR A 92 -5.33 18.73 8.35
CA THR A 92 -4.84 17.39 7.98
C THR A 92 -3.36 17.24 8.34
N ALA A 93 -2.53 18.26 8.07
CA ALA A 93 -1.12 18.24 8.46
C ALA A 93 -0.95 18.14 9.98
N LYS A 94 -1.75 18.90 10.75
CA LYS A 94 -1.75 18.80 12.21
C LYS A 94 -2.17 17.41 12.70
N ALA A 95 -3.26 16.86 12.17
CA ALA A 95 -3.72 15.52 12.54
C ALA A 95 -2.70 14.43 12.19
N ALA A 96 -1.99 14.57 11.07
CA ALA A 96 -0.90 13.67 10.71
C ALA A 96 0.27 13.78 11.70
N SER A 97 0.69 15.00 12.05
CA SER A 97 1.75 15.23 13.04
C SER A 97 1.38 14.70 14.44
N ASP A 98 0.13 14.89 14.88
CA ASP A 98 -0.37 14.34 16.15
C ASP A 98 -0.37 12.79 16.12
N ALA A 99 -0.74 12.19 14.99
CA ALA A 99 -0.71 10.73 14.81
C ALA A 99 0.72 10.17 14.75
N GLU A 100 1.67 10.89 14.14
CA GLU A 100 3.09 10.53 14.11
C GLU A 100 3.70 10.53 15.51
N MET A 101 3.43 11.57 16.32
CA MET A 101 3.90 11.64 17.71
C MET A 101 3.36 10.47 18.56
N GLU A 102 2.08 10.13 18.39
CA GLU A 102 1.48 9.01 19.13
C GLU A 102 2.02 7.65 18.66
N ALA A 103 2.27 7.48 17.36
CA ALA A 103 2.90 6.29 16.83
C ALA A 103 4.32 6.11 17.36
N GLU A 104 5.12 7.18 17.43
CA GLU A 104 6.46 7.15 18.01
C GLU A 104 6.43 6.81 19.51
N ARG A 105 5.49 7.39 20.26
CA ARG A 105 5.25 7.07 21.68
C ARG A 105 4.92 5.59 21.88
N LEU A 106 4.01 5.04 21.07
CA LEU A 106 3.61 3.63 21.14
C LEU A 106 4.75 2.70 20.71
N ALA A 107 5.54 3.08 19.70
CA ALA A 107 6.71 2.33 19.27
C ALA A 107 7.76 2.24 20.39
N GLN A 108 8.00 3.35 21.12
CA GLN A 108 8.88 3.37 22.29
C GLN A 108 8.39 2.41 23.38
N GLN A 109 7.09 2.45 23.70
CA GLN A 109 6.50 1.55 24.69
C GLN A 109 6.59 0.07 24.27
N ALA A 110 6.37 -0.22 22.99
CA ALA A 110 6.51 -1.56 22.45
C ALA A 110 7.97 -2.04 22.53
N ALA A 111 8.94 -1.18 22.24
CA ALA A 111 10.36 -1.49 22.38
C ALA A 111 10.73 -1.77 23.84
N ASP A 112 10.27 -0.95 24.79
CA ASP A 112 10.50 -1.14 26.23
C ASP A 112 9.91 -2.46 26.74
N LEU A 113 8.67 -2.78 26.33
CA LEU A 113 8.00 -4.04 26.69
C LEU A 113 8.71 -5.25 26.07
N THR A 114 9.18 -5.13 24.84
CA THR A 114 9.96 -6.19 24.17
C THR A 114 11.28 -6.42 24.89
N ALA A 115 11.97 -5.35 25.29
CA ALA A 115 13.20 -5.46 26.07
C ALA A 115 12.96 -6.13 27.45
N ARG A 116 11.87 -5.77 28.14
CA ARG A 116 11.47 -6.44 29.40
C ARG A 116 11.12 -7.90 29.21
N LEU A 117 10.42 -8.25 28.13
CA LEU A 117 10.13 -9.65 27.81
C LEU A 117 11.42 -10.42 27.54
N GLN A 118 12.35 -9.86 26.77
CA GLN A 118 13.67 -10.47 26.56
C GLN A 118 14.45 -10.64 27.87
N GLU A 119 14.40 -9.65 28.77
CA GLU A 119 15.01 -9.76 30.10
C GLU A 119 14.40 -10.89 30.92
N LEU A 120 13.07 -11.03 30.93
CA LEU A 120 12.36 -12.12 31.61
C LEU A 120 12.64 -13.49 30.99
N ASP A 121 12.69 -13.58 29.66
CA ASP A 121 13.02 -14.81 28.95
C ASP A 121 14.47 -15.25 29.24
N MET A 122 15.41 -14.30 29.33
CA MET A 122 16.79 -14.56 29.73
C MET A 122 16.91 -14.95 31.22
N GLN A 123 16.10 -14.35 32.09
CA GLN A 123 16.00 -14.77 33.49
C GLN A 123 15.39 -16.18 33.61
N GLY A 124 14.67 -16.65 32.58
CA GLY A 124 14.06 -17.96 32.53
C GLY A 124 13.09 -18.21 33.69
N VAL A 125 12.50 -19.40 33.73
CA VAL A 125 11.76 -19.90 34.92
C VAL A 125 12.77 -20.28 36.03
N GLU A 126 13.80 -19.46 36.26
CA GLU A 126 14.85 -19.64 37.27
C GLU A 126 14.57 -18.85 38.55
N GLY A 127 13.37 -18.29 38.70
CA GLY A 127 12.85 -17.85 39.99
C GLY A 127 12.65 -18.99 40.99
N ASP A 128 12.93 -20.25 40.63
CA ASP A 128 12.70 -21.42 41.46
C ASP A 128 13.95 -22.32 41.59
N ALA A 129 15.06 -21.73 42.06
CA ALA A 129 16.21 -22.49 42.53
C ALA A 129 15.84 -23.50 43.66
N ALA A 130 14.66 -23.37 44.27
CA ALA A 130 14.11 -24.32 45.24
C ALA A 130 13.42 -25.53 44.55
N ALA A 131 12.67 -25.34 43.46
CA ALA A 131 12.08 -26.44 42.70
C ALA A 131 13.12 -27.35 42.06
N ARG A 132 14.23 -26.81 41.52
CA ARG A 132 15.29 -27.68 40.96
C ARG A 132 15.92 -28.61 41.99
N ARG A 133 16.07 -28.17 43.24
CA ARG A 133 16.56 -29.06 44.32
C ARG A 133 15.51 -30.06 44.75
N ARG A 134 14.24 -29.67 44.70
CA ARG A 134 13.11 -30.52 45.06
C ARG A 134 12.92 -31.65 44.05
N ASP A 135 13.00 -31.36 42.76
CA ASP A 135 12.91 -32.38 41.69
C ASP A 135 14.00 -33.45 41.82
N VAL A 136 15.27 -33.06 42.03
CA VAL A 136 16.36 -34.05 42.11
C VAL A 136 16.24 -34.95 43.35
N VAL A 137 15.81 -34.39 44.49
CA VAL A 137 15.63 -35.15 45.74
C VAL A 137 14.39 -36.03 45.69
N ASP A 138 13.29 -35.53 45.12
CA ASP A 138 12.07 -36.31 44.94
C ASP A 138 12.30 -37.47 43.96
N ASP A 139 13.12 -37.28 42.91
CA ASP A 139 13.47 -38.33 41.95
C ASP A 139 14.34 -39.44 42.60
N GLU A 140 15.27 -39.10 43.49
CA GLU A 140 16.05 -40.09 44.26
C GLU A 140 15.16 -40.93 45.20
N ILE A 141 14.20 -40.30 45.88
CA ILE A 141 13.27 -40.98 46.79
C ILE A 141 12.31 -41.88 45.99
N LEU A 142 11.79 -41.39 44.86
CA LEU A 142 10.92 -42.16 43.97
C LEU A 142 11.66 -43.36 43.37
N LEU A 143 12.93 -43.20 42.98
CA LEU A 143 13.75 -44.29 42.47
C LEU A 143 13.98 -45.37 43.53
N ARG A 144 14.33 -44.96 44.77
CA ARG A 144 14.48 -45.89 45.90
C ARG A 144 13.18 -46.63 46.21
N LEU A 145 12.05 -45.94 46.19
CA LEU A 145 10.73 -46.54 46.42
C LEU A 145 10.38 -47.56 45.32
N LYS A 146 10.71 -47.26 44.07
CA LYS A 146 10.53 -48.17 42.93
C LYS A 146 11.40 -49.44 43.07
N VAL A 147 12.64 -49.30 43.54
CA VAL A 147 13.51 -50.45 43.83
C VAL A 147 12.92 -51.34 44.92
N TYR A 148 12.49 -50.77 46.06
CA TYR A 148 11.88 -51.56 47.14
C TYR A 148 10.56 -52.24 46.73
N ARG A 149 9.74 -51.59 45.90
CA ARG A 149 8.54 -52.22 45.35
C ARG A 149 8.88 -53.34 44.36
N SER A 150 9.94 -53.19 43.56
CA SER A 150 10.40 -54.25 42.65
C SER A 150 10.98 -55.47 43.37
N LEU A 151 11.48 -55.28 44.60
CA LEU A 151 11.87 -56.36 45.52
C LEU A 151 10.66 -57.06 46.17
N GLY A 152 9.42 -56.72 45.80
CA GLY A 152 8.23 -57.39 46.31
C GLY A 152 7.79 -56.94 47.71
N ILE A 153 8.36 -55.85 48.24
CA ILE A 153 7.97 -55.25 49.52
C ILE A 153 6.92 -54.17 49.26
N ASP A 154 5.69 -54.41 49.69
CA ASP A 154 4.60 -53.44 49.67
C ASP A 154 4.21 -53.06 51.09
N ILE A 155 3.85 -51.80 51.31
CA ILE A 155 3.52 -51.29 52.65
C ILE A 155 2.14 -50.65 52.60
N GLU A 156 1.22 -51.19 53.39
CA GLU A 156 -0.13 -50.69 53.54
C GLU A 156 -0.23 -49.77 54.77
N ARG A 157 -0.86 -48.61 54.58
CA ARG A 157 -1.27 -47.73 55.67
C ARG A 157 -2.68 -48.08 56.12
N ASP A 158 -2.92 -48.04 57.43
CA ASP A 158 -4.28 -48.13 57.94
C ASP A 158 -5.02 -46.80 57.72
N GLY A 159 -6.26 -46.88 57.22
CA GLY A 159 -7.03 -45.75 56.73
C GLY A 159 -7.55 -44.80 57.83
N LYS A 160 -7.35 -45.12 59.11
CA LYS A 160 -7.84 -44.33 60.24
C LYS A 160 -6.79 -43.45 60.93
N ASP A 161 -5.56 -43.95 61.12
CA ASP A 161 -4.53 -43.26 61.92
C ASP A 161 -3.27 -42.87 61.12
N GLY A 162 -3.20 -43.18 59.82
CA GLY A 162 -2.10 -42.76 58.95
C GLY A 162 -0.74 -43.42 59.23
N GLU A 163 -0.65 -44.26 60.24
CA GLU A 163 0.52 -45.05 60.62
C GLU A 163 0.69 -46.28 59.69
N TRP A 164 1.94 -46.67 59.48
CA TRP A 164 2.31 -47.81 58.64
C TRP A 164 2.16 -49.12 59.42
N THR A 165 1.02 -49.79 59.24
CA THR A 165 0.65 -50.91 60.11
C THR A 165 0.96 -52.27 59.50
N ARG A 166 1.03 -52.40 58.16
CA ARG A 166 1.22 -53.70 57.52
C ARG A 166 2.24 -53.64 56.39
N ALA A 167 3.18 -54.57 56.37
CA ALA A 167 4.08 -54.81 55.25
C ALA A 167 3.79 -56.19 54.65
N VAL A 168 3.72 -56.26 53.32
CA VAL A 168 3.53 -57.50 52.56
C VAL A 168 4.81 -57.72 51.76
N VAL A 169 5.52 -58.81 52.07
CA VAL A 169 6.71 -59.23 51.32
C VAL A 169 6.34 -60.41 50.45
N ARG A 170 6.49 -60.27 49.14
CA ARG A 170 6.24 -61.32 48.14
C ARG A 170 7.56 -61.83 47.59
N ASN A 171 7.80 -63.13 47.71
CA ASN A 171 8.97 -63.77 47.12
C ASN A 171 8.56 -64.46 45.81
N ASP A 172 8.77 -63.80 44.67
CA ASP A 172 8.38 -64.31 43.35
C ASP A 172 9.12 -65.61 42.96
N GLY A 173 10.26 -65.91 43.60
CA GLY A 173 11.03 -67.13 43.35
C GLY A 173 10.51 -68.38 44.06
N LYS A 174 9.90 -68.21 45.25
CA LYS A 174 9.34 -69.32 46.06
C LYS A 174 7.81 -69.38 46.06
N GLY A 175 7.14 -68.31 45.60
CA GLY A 175 5.67 -68.22 45.57
C GLY A 175 5.02 -67.95 46.93
N ASP A 176 5.82 -67.60 47.96
CA ASP A 176 5.36 -67.33 49.32
C ASP A 176 5.08 -65.84 49.53
N VAL A 177 3.99 -65.55 50.25
CA VAL A 177 3.59 -64.18 50.63
C VAL A 177 3.59 -64.07 52.16
N HIS A 178 4.47 -63.24 52.68
CA HIS A 178 4.58 -62.97 54.11
C HIS A 178 3.92 -61.63 54.44
N VAL A 179 2.79 -61.69 55.15
CA VAL A 179 2.11 -60.51 55.68
C VAL A 179 2.60 -60.27 57.11
N VAL A 180 3.34 -59.19 57.31
CA VAL A 180 3.89 -58.79 58.62
C VAL A 180 3.14 -57.57 59.14
N ASN A 181 2.58 -57.70 60.34
CA ASN A 181 1.97 -56.58 61.05
C ASN A 181 3.07 -55.84 61.83
N MET A 182 3.30 -54.57 61.50
CA MET A 182 4.36 -53.74 62.05
C MET A 182 3.91 -53.12 63.37
N ASP A 183 3.91 -53.92 64.44
CA ASP A 183 3.65 -53.44 65.81
C ASP A 183 4.94 -52.85 66.42
N LYS A 184 4.81 -51.82 67.29
CA LYS A 184 5.94 -51.16 67.99
C LYS A 184 6.61 -52.06 69.04
N LYS A 185 6.15 -53.31 69.20
CA LYS A 185 6.66 -54.30 70.16
C LYS A 185 8.00 -54.92 69.77
N PHE A 186 8.35 -54.94 68.48
CA PHE A 186 9.61 -55.51 68.01
C PHE A 186 10.59 -54.42 67.57
N SER A 187 11.90 -54.70 67.69
CA SER A 187 12.93 -53.75 67.30
C SER A 187 13.01 -53.60 65.78
N ARG A 188 13.44 -52.43 65.29
CA ARG A 188 13.66 -52.19 63.85
C ARG A 188 14.64 -53.19 63.24
N TYR A 189 15.61 -53.65 64.03
CA TYR A 189 16.60 -54.64 63.63
C TYR A 189 15.98 -56.02 63.38
N PHE A 190 14.99 -56.41 64.20
CA PHE A 190 14.24 -57.65 64.02
C PHE A 190 13.47 -57.65 62.70
N TYR A 191 12.74 -56.57 62.39
CA TYR A 191 12.01 -56.45 61.13
C TYR A 191 12.91 -56.43 59.92
N ALA A 192 14.05 -55.72 59.98
CA ALA A 192 15.01 -55.69 58.88
C ALA A 192 15.56 -57.10 58.57
N ASN A 193 16.03 -57.82 59.59
CA ASN A 193 16.53 -59.19 59.39
C ASN A 193 15.44 -60.15 58.90
N TYR A 194 14.21 -60.01 59.40
CA TYR A 194 13.09 -60.82 58.95
C TYR A 194 12.79 -60.58 57.47
N PHE A 195 12.69 -59.32 57.03
CA PHE A 195 12.45 -59.00 55.63
C PHE A 195 13.57 -59.51 54.72
N TRP A 196 14.84 -59.35 55.11
CA TRP A 196 15.97 -59.89 54.36
C TRP A 196 16.02 -61.43 54.31
N GLN A 197 15.47 -62.13 55.31
CA GLN A 197 15.37 -63.60 55.31
C GLN A 197 14.20 -64.11 54.47
N THR A 198 13.13 -63.32 54.33
CA THR A 198 11.92 -63.70 53.59
C THR A 198 11.93 -63.31 52.11
N LEU A 199 12.82 -62.40 51.70
CA LEU A 199 13.09 -62.04 50.30
C LEU A 199 13.63 -63.22 49.47
#